data_AF-A0A252DH47-F1
#
_entry.id   AF-A0A252DH47-F1
#
_cell.length_a   1.000
_cell.length_b   1.000
_cell.length_c   1.000
_cell.angle_alpha   90.00
_cell.angle_beta   90.00
_cell.angle_gamma   90.00
#
_symmetry.space_group_name_H-M   'P 1'
#
loop_
_entity.id
_entity.type
_entity.pdbx_description
1 polymer ?
#
loop_
_entity_poly.entity_id
_entity_poly.type
_entity_poly.pdbx_seq_one_letter_code
_entity_poly.pdbx_strand_id
1 'polypeptide(L)'
;MTISIDQIYQIKKIIRKYKNLECIECAQAIQDYLTLQGIPGKRIKLYTGSAIGRNSYIYDESVSGDAISLNGRHQGIAIIINEVEMIFDNHHPDGLLREHWLANLVFYNKLYSGQQFQVTEENF
;
A
#
# COMPACT_ATOMS: atom_id res chain seq x y z
N MET A 1 -18.79 -8.57 7.30
CA MET A 1 -18.96 -7.11 7.50
C MET A 1 -18.92 -6.46 6.13
N THR A 2 -19.81 -5.52 5.84
CA THR A 2 -19.93 -4.96 4.49
C THR A 2 -19.66 -3.46 4.57
N ILE A 3 -18.51 -3.05 4.03
CA ILE A 3 -18.20 -1.63 3.85
C ILE A 3 -19.20 -1.03 2.84
N SER A 4 -19.72 0.16 3.11
CA SER A 4 -20.68 0.82 2.23
C SER A 4 -20.00 1.48 1.02
N ILE A 5 -20.78 1.77 -0.03
CA ILE A 5 -20.30 2.52 -1.20
C ILE A 5 -19.78 3.90 -0.78
N ASP A 6 -20.47 4.58 0.13
CA ASP A 6 -20.04 5.88 0.66
C ASP A 6 -18.70 5.77 1.40
N GLN A 7 -18.51 4.71 2.18
CA GLN A 7 -17.25 4.48 2.89
C GLN A 7 -16.09 4.23 1.91
N ILE A 8 -16.32 3.45 0.85
CA ILE A 8 -15.34 3.26 -0.24
C ILE A 8 -15.03 4.60 -0.93
N TYR A 9 -16.05 5.42 -1.19
CA TYR A 9 -15.87 6.73 -1.79
C TYR A 9 -15.02 7.67 -0.91
N GLN A 10 -15.22 7.66 0.40
CA GLN A 10 -14.38 8.44 1.31
C GLN A 10 -12.93 7.96 1.33
N ILE A 11 -12.67 6.65 1.33
CA ILE A 11 -11.31 6.10 1.23
C ILE A 11 -10.61 6.62 -0.03
N LYS A 12 -11.28 6.54 -1.18
CA LYS A 12 -10.78 7.11 -2.46
C LYS A 12 -10.46 8.59 -2.35
N LYS A 13 -11.31 9.36 -1.67
CA LYS A 13 -11.12 10.80 -1.47
C LYS A 13 -9.95 11.12 -0.53
N ILE A 14 -9.71 10.29 0.48
CA ILE A 14 -8.53 10.40 1.35
C ILE A 14 -7.27 10.15 0.54
N ILE A 15 -7.21 9.03 -0.19
CA ILE A 15 -6.05 8.61 -0.98
C ILE A 15 -5.62 9.68 -1.97
N ARG A 16 -6.56 10.27 -2.72
CA ARG A 16 -6.28 11.30 -3.75
C ARG A 16 -5.61 12.58 -3.22
N LYS A 17 -5.51 12.77 -1.90
CA LYS A 17 -4.78 13.89 -1.31
C LYS A 17 -3.27 13.67 -1.26
N TYR A 18 -2.84 12.41 -1.34
CA TYR A 18 -1.45 12.00 -1.18
C TYR A 18 -0.81 11.78 -2.55
N LYS A 19 0.45 12.18 -2.66
CA LYS A 19 1.27 12.13 -3.87
C LYS A 19 2.26 10.98 -3.79
N ASN A 20 3.11 10.89 -4.82
CA ASN A 20 4.27 10.01 -4.82
C ASN A 20 5.11 10.21 -3.56
N LEU A 21 5.65 9.12 -3.00
CA LEU A 21 6.47 9.09 -1.77
C LEU A 21 5.73 9.34 -0.44
N GLU A 22 4.40 9.56 -0.44
CA GLU A 22 3.60 9.85 0.76
C GLU A 22 2.78 8.63 1.25
N CYS A 23 3.30 7.42 1.03
CA CYS A 23 2.59 6.18 1.37
C CYS A 23 2.31 6.04 2.88
N ILE A 24 3.19 6.56 3.74
CA ILE A 24 3.09 6.42 5.20
C ILE A 24 1.93 7.27 5.72
N GLU A 25 1.88 8.53 5.30
CA GLU A 25 0.85 9.49 5.66
C GLU A 25 -0.51 9.08 5.09
N CYS A 26 -0.52 8.55 3.85
CA CYS A 26 -1.71 7.99 3.24
C CYS A 26 -2.25 6.79 4.03
N ALA A 27 -1.39 5.82 4.35
CA ALA A 27 -1.79 4.64 5.13
C ALA A 27 -2.32 5.04 6.52
N GLN A 28 -1.71 6.03 7.17
CA GLN A 28 -2.20 6.57 8.43
C GLN A 28 -3.60 7.16 8.31
N ALA A 29 -3.83 8.02 7.31
CA ALA A 29 -5.13 8.66 7.16
C ALA A 29 -6.26 7.68 6.79
N ILE A 30 -5.96 6.64 6.01
CA ILE A 30 -6.93 5.56 5.76
C ILE A 30 -7.22 4.81 7.06
N GLN A 31 -6.18 4.41 7.81
CA GLN A 31 -6.36 3.71 9.08
C GLN A 31 -7.18 4.53 10.08
N ASP A 32 -6.87 5.81 10.27
CA ASP A 32 -7.59 6.70 11.19
C ASP A 32 -9.08 6.79 10.82
N TYR A 33 -9.38 6.90 9.52
CA TYR A 33 -10.75 6.89 9.03
C TYR A 33 -11.44 5.55 9.32
N LEU A 34 -10.81 4.43 9.02
CA LEU A 34 -11.40 3.10 9.24
C LEU A 34 -11.65 2.85 10.73
N THR A 35 -10.69 3.14 11.60
CA THR A 35 -10.83 3.03 13.06
C THR A 35 -11.97 3.92 13.56
N LEU A 36 -12.10 5.16 13.09
CA LEU A 36 -13.21 6.05 13.44
C LEU A 36 -14.58 5.49 13.00
N GLN A 37 -14.63 4.78 11.88
CA GLN A 37 -15.83 4.14 11.37
C GLN A 37 -16.10 2.76 12.01
N GLY A 38 -15.22 2.27 12.90
CA GLY A 38 -15.31 0.92 13.47
C GLY A 38 -15.12 -0.18 12.42
N ILE A 39 -14.41 0.12 11.32
CA ILE A 39 -14.11 -0.84 10.26
C ILE A 39 -12.74 -1.46 10.56
N PRO A 40 -12.66 -2.78 10.74
CA PRO A 40 -11.40 -3.45 10.95
C PRO A 40 -10.57 -3.41 9.67
N GLY A 41 -9.27 -3.32 9.84
CA GLY A 41 -8.33 -3.33 8.74
C GLY A 41 -6.98 -3.88 9.16
N LYS A 42 -6.08 -3.93 8.19
CA LYS A 42 -4.70 -4.34 8.44
C LYS A 42 -3.77 -3.41 7.70
N ARG A 43 -2.76 -2.90 8.40
CA ARG A 43 -1.66 -2.17 7.79
C ARG A 43 -0.59 -3.16 7.34
N ILE A 44 -0.23 -3.09 6.06
CA ILE A 44 0.86 -3.87 5.48
C ILE A 44 2.06 -2.93 5.29
N LYS A 45 3.18 -3.29 5.90
CA LYS A 45 4.45 -2.58 5.76
C LYS A 45 5.42 -3.45 4.97
N LEU A 46 5.96 -2.90 3.90
CA LEU A 46 7.00 -3.51 3.08
C LEU A 46 8.34 -2.87 3.38
N TYR A 47 9.38 -3.70 3.43
CA TYR A 47 10.76 -3.26 3.47
C TYR A 47 11.63 -4.10 2.54
N THR A 48 12.47 -3.46 1.74
CA THR A 48 13.41 -4.15 0.83
C THR A 48 14.62 -4.75 1.54
N GLY A 49 14.78 -4.50 2.84
CA GLY A 49 15.98 -4.85 3.59
C GLY A 49 17.07 -3.76 3.57
N SER A 50 16.93 -2.71 2.75
CA SER A 50 17.88 -1.58 2.71
C SER A 50 17.19 -0.24 2.53
N ALA A 51 17.56 0.74 3.36
CA ALA A 51 17.12 2.13 3.21
C ALA A 51 18.05 2.99 2.33
N ILE A 52 19.15 2.42 1.82
CA ILE A 52 20.13 3.10 0.97
C ILE A 52 20.49 2.27 -0.27
N GLY A 53 21.13 2.92 -1.25
CA GLY A 53 21.59 2.28 -2.48
C GLY A 53 20.45 1.82 -3.39
N ARG A 54 20.73 0.96 -4.37
CA ARG A 54 19.74 0.57 -5.39
C ARG A 54 18.48 -0.09 -4.83
N ASN A 55 18.59 -0.77 -3.69
CA ASN A 55 17.45 -1.40 -3.02
C ASN A 55 16.60 -0.43 -2.20
N SER A 56 16.99 0.84 -2.06
CA SER A 56 16.12 1.84 -1.43
C SER A 56 15.04 2.35 -2.37
N TYR A 57 15.16 2.09 -3.67
CA TYR A 57 14.17 2.48 -4.66
C TYR A 57 13.15 1.36 -4.85
N ILE A 58 11.87 1.67 -4.65
CA ILE A 58 10.75 0.79 -5.01
C ILE A 58 10.03 1.44 -6.18
N TYR A 59 9.71 0.65 -7.20
CA TYR A 59 8.89 1.04 -8.33
C TYR A 59 7.61 0.22 -8.34
N ASP A 60 6.56 0.77 -8.93
CA ASP A 60 5.32 0.06 -9.22
C ASP A 60 5.15 -0.02 -10.73
N GLU A 61 5.15 -1.22 -11.30
CA GLU A 61 5.07 -1.41 -12.76
C GLU A 61 3.71 -1.03 -13.35
N SER A 62 2.67 -0.86 -12.52
CA SER A 62 1.35 -0.39 -12.97
C SER A 62 1.21 1.13 -12.96
N VAL A 63 2.19 1.84 -12.38
CA VAL A 63 2.23 3.31 -12.29
C VAL A 63 3.40 3.81 -13.11
N SER A 64 3.14 4.72 -14.06
CA SER A 64 4.22 5.34 -14.81
C SER A 64 4.99 6.37 -13.97
N GLY A 65 6.31 6.40 -14.13
CA GLY A 65 7.15 7.47 -13.61
C GLY A 65 8.31 7.00 -12.72
N ASP A 66 8.66 7.87 -11.78
CA ASP A 66 9.77 7.67 -10.86
C ASP A 66 9.46 6.62 -9.78
N ALA A 67 10.47 6.27 -8.99
CA ALA A 67 10.31 5.39 -7.84
C ALA A 67 9.21 5.92 -6.88
N ILE A 68 8.39 5.00 -6.37
CA ILE A 68 7.34 5.27 -5.38
C ILE A 68 7.84 5.29 -3.93
N SER A 69 9.08 4.85 -3.73
CA SER A 69 9.82 4.94 -2.48
C SER A 69 11.29 5.16 -2.76
N LEU A 70 11.95 5.95 -1.90
CA LEU A 70 13.39 6.23 -1.97
C LEU A 70 14.16 5.67 -0.77
N ASN A 71 13.47 5.08 0.20
CA ASN A 71 14.02 4.59 1.47
C ASN A 71 13.74 3.09 1.72
N GLY A 72 13.37 2.37 0.66
CA GLY A 72 13.12 0.93 0.67
C GLY A 72 11.84 0.54 1.40
N ARG A 73 10.95 1.49 1.72
CA ARG A 73 9.70 1.23 2.46
C ARG A 73 8.48 1.65 1.66
N HIS A 74 7.45 0.82 1.69
CA HIS A 74 6.13 1.14 1.15
C HIS A 74 5.04 0.61 2.08
N GLN A 75 3.88 1.26 2.11
CA GLN A 75 2.78 0.85 2.99
C GLN A 75 1.44 0.88 2.26
N GLY A 76 0.59 -0.07 2.61
CA GLY A 76 -0.80 -0.15 2.15
C GLY A 76 -1.73 -0.57 3.28
N ILE A 77 -3.03 -0.32 3.10
CA ILE A 77 -4.09 -0.75 4.01
C ILE A 77 -4.93 -1.83 3.33
N ALA A 78 -4.99 -2.99 3.96
CA ALA A 78 -5.84 -4.10 3.57
C ALA A 78 -7.22 -3.99 4.23
N ILE A 79 -8.26 -4.18 3.44
CA ILE A 79 -9.66 -4.18 3.87
C ILE A 79 -10.36 -5.38 3.23
N ILE A 80 -11.17 -6.10 3.99
CA ILE A 80 -12.02 -7.16 3.44
C ILE A 80 -13.31 -6.52 2.91
N ILE A 81 -13.50 -6.59 1.59
CA ILE A 81 -14.68 -6.07 0.88
C ILE A 81 -15.34 -7.24 0.17
N ASN A 82 -16.58 -7.59 0.55
CA ASN A 82 -17.31 -8.74 -0.01
C ASN A 82 -16.45 -10.03 0.00
N GLU A 83 -15.82 -10.32 1.14
CA GLU A 83 -14.95 -11.50 1.35
C GLU A 83 -13.61 -11.47 0.60
N VAL A 84 -13.29 -10.39 -0.11
CA VAL A 84 -12.04 -10.22 -0.86
C VAL A 84 -11.13 -9.23 -0.13
N GLU A 85 -9.85 -9.60 0.08
CA GLU A 85 -8.83 -8.68 0.60
C GLU A 85 -8.38 -7.71 -0.50
N MET A 86 -8.69 -6.44 -0.31
CA MET A 86 -8.31 -5.34 -1.19
C MET A 86 -7.28 -4.45 -0.49
N ILE A 87 -6.19 -4.14 -1.18
CA ILE A 87 -5.11 -3.28 -0.71
C ILE A 87 -5.23 -1.90 -1.34
N PHE A 88 -5.18 -0.87 -0.50
CA PHE A 88 -5.20 0.53 -0.89
C PHE A 88 -3.90 1.22 -0.48
N ASP A 89 -3.34 2.04 -1.36
CA ASP A 89 -2.21 2.93 -1.08
C ASP A 89 -2.38 4.27 -1.82
N ASN A 90 -1.39 5.15 -1.73
CA ASN A 90 -1.38 6.48 -2.35
C ASN A 90 -1.42 6.44 -3.90
N HIS A 91 -1.15 5.31 -4.53
CA HIS A 91 -1.18 5.13 -5.98
C HIS A 91 -2.40 4.35 -6.49
N HIS A 92 -3.05 3.57 -5.63
CA HIS A 92 -4.15 2.69 -5.97
C HIS A 92 -5.43 3.08 -5.22
N PRO A 93 -6.08 4.22 -5.56
CA PRO A 93 -7.32 4.64 -4.91
C PRO A 93 -8.47 3.63 -5.11
N ASP A 94 -8.48 2.92 -6.23
CA ASP A 94 -9.49 1.90 -6.51
C ASP A 94 -9.22 0.55 -5.84
N GLY A 95 -8.06 0.44 -5.17
CA GLY A 95 -7.59 -0.77 -4.53
C GLY A 95 -7.12 -1.83 -5.53
N LEU A 96 -6.33 -2.77 -5.05
CA LEU A 96 -5.88 -3.94 -5.80
C LEU A 96 -6.06 -5.20 -4.98
N LEU A 97 -6.20 -6.34 -5.64
CA LEU A 97 -5.98 -7.63 -4.98
C LEU A 97 -4.56 -7.68 -4.44
N ARG A 98 -4.38 -8.32 -3.28
CA ARG A 98 -3.08 -8.40 -2.61
C ARG A 98 -1.99 -8.95 -3.51
N GLU A 99 -2.27 -10.01 -4.26
CA GLU A 99 -1.34 -10.64 -5.19
C GLU A 99 -0.92 -9.69 -6.31
N HIS A 100 -1.84 -8.88 -6.84
CA HIS A 100 -1.54 -7.89 -7.87
C HIS A 100 -0.70 -6.74 -7.30
N TRP A 101 -1.07 -6.24 -6.12
CA TRP A 101 -0.31 -5.20 -5.44
C TRP A 101 1.14 -5.63 -5.18
N LEU A 102 1.37 -6.85 -4.67
CA LEU A 102 2.73 -7.36 -4.44
C LEU A 102 3.49 -7.67 -5.74
N ALA A 103 2.79 -8.10 -6.79
CA ALA A 103 3.39 -8.42 -8.09
C ALA A 103 3.93 -7.17 -8.78
N ASN A 104 3.17 -6.07 -8.76
CA ASN A 104 3.55 -4.82 -9.42
C ASN A 104 4.80 -4.15 -8.79
N LEU A 105 5.05 -4.40 -7.50
CA LEU A 105 6.12 -3.73 -6.77
C LEU A 105 7.47 -4.39 -7.02
N VAL A 106 8.42 -3.64 -7.56
CA VAL A 106 9.78 -4.11 -7.88
C VAL A 106 10.86 -3.24 -7.23
N PHE A 107 11.98 -3.88 -6.92
CA PHE A 107 13.22 -3.23 -6.49
C PHE A 107 14.41 -4.04 -7.03
N TYR A 108 15.60 -3.45 -7.02
CA TYR A 108 16.76 -4.00 -7.72
C TYR A 108 17.02 -5.49 -7.44
N ASN A 109 17.18 -5.90 -6.18
CA ASN A 109 17.44 -7.30 -5.86
C ASN A 109 16.25 -8.25 -6.08
N LYS A 110 15.00 -7.75 -6.13
CA LYS A 110 13.87 -8.59 -6.54
C LYS A 110 14.03 -9.04 -7.99
N LEU A 111 14.47 -8.13 -8.86
CA LEU A 111 14.68 -8.40 -10.28
C LEU A 111 15.93 -9.24 -10.55
N TYR A 112 17.04 -8.97 -9.86
CA TYR A 112 18.34 -9.57 -10.20
C TYR A 112 18.79 -10.70 -9.26
N SER A 113 18.12 -10.89 -8.13
CA SER A 113 18.51 -11.89 -7.11
C SER A 113 17.34 -12.65 -6.51
N GLY A 114 16.11 -12.42 -7.00
CA GLY A 114 14.89 -13.08 -6.49
C GLY A 114 14.51 -12.70 -5.06
N GLN A 115 15.10 -11.64 -4.50
CA GLN A 115 14.82 -11.19 -3.14
C GLN A 115 13.35 -10.78 -3.01
N GLN A 116 12.69 -11.17 -1.91
CA GLN A 116 11.33 -10.75 -1.59
C GLN A 116 11.32 -9.59 -0.59
N PHE A 117 10.21 -8.86 -0.52
CA PHE A 117 10.00 -7.87 0.53
C PHE A 117 9.95 -8.55 1.90
N GLN A 118 10.50 -7.89 2.90
CA GLN A 118 10.19 -8.16 4.30
C GLN A 118 8.83 -7.54 4.59
N VAL A 119 7.85 -8.35 5.00
CA VAL A 119 6.47 -7.93 5.20
C VAL A 119 6.14 -7.95 6.69
N THR A 120 5.54 -6.87 7.19
CA THR A 120 4.95 -6.80 8.54
C THR A 120 3.49 -6.40 8.43
N GLU A 121 2.65 -7.05 9.24
CA GLU A 121 1.20 -6.86 9.21
C GLU A 121 0.69 -6.52 10.61
N GLU A 122 -0.14 -5.47 10.69
CA GLU A 122 -0.69 -4.97 11.96
C GLU A 122 -2.19 -4.80 11.80
N ASN A 123 -2.99 -5.59 12.52
CA ASN A 123 -4.44 -5.43 12.57
C ASN A 123 -4.82 -4.23 13.45
N PHE A 124 -5.92 -3.57 13.13
CA PHE A 124 -6.50 -2.48 13.91
C PHE A 124 -8.03 -2.47 13.80
#